data_AF-A0A382N2P6-F1
#
_entry.id   AF-A0A382N2P6-F1
#
_cell.length_a   1.000
_cell.length_b   1.000
_cell.length_c   1.000
_cell.angle_alpha   90.00
_cell.angle_beta   90.00
_cell.angle_gamma   90.00
#
_symmetry.space_group_name_H-M   'P 1'
#
loop_
_entity.id
_entity.type
_entity.pdbx_description
1 polymer ?
#
loop_
_entity_poly.entity_id
_entity_poly.type
_entity_poly.pdbx_seq_one_letter_code
_entity_poly.pdbx_strand_id
1 'polypeptide(L)'
;IKNIDGLQVKIINNIIGHQPFGLSFDIDESKFGINNESFVELLKNNEPSIWTRVPDGEKSIVIHVFGMNSKEAEIVGDSISKILKDIK
;
A
#
# COMPACT_ATOMS: atom_id res chain seq x y z
N ILE A 1 -2.24 8.72 2.73
CA ILE A 1 -0.80 8.42 2.76
C ILE A 1 0.08 9.22 1.77
N LYS A 2 -0.43 10.19 1.00
CA LYS A 2 0.45 11.11 0.23
C LYS A 2 1.09 12.09 1.21
N ASN A 3 2.37 12.43 1.07
CA ASN A 3 3.14 13.34 1.95
C ASN A 3 3.87 12.67 3.13
N ILE A 4 4.31 11.42 2.97
CA ILE A 4 5.26 10.79 3.89
C ILE A 4 6.64 10.80 3.20
N ASP A 5 7.67 11.34 3.87
CA ASP A 5 9.05 11.33 3.35
C ASP A 5 9.51 9.89 3.09
N GLY A 6 10.10 9.63 1.92
CA GLY A 6 10.47 8.28 1.47
C GLY A 6 9.32 7.44 0.90
N LEU A 7 8.10 7.97 0.75
CA LEU A 7 6.97 7.24 0.18
C LEU A 7 6.49 7.91 -1.11
N GLN A 8 6.67 7.22 -2.24
CA GLN A 8 6.11 7.65 -3.52
C GLN A 8 4.72 7.06 -3.68
N VAL A 9 3.70 7.88 -3.93
CA VAL A 9 2.31 7.43 -4.10
C VAL A 9 1.72 7.94 -5.40
N LYS A 10 1.22 7.03 -6.22
CA LYS A 10 0.48 7.31 -7.46
C LYS A 10 -0.98 6.86 -7.29
N ILE A 11 -1.92 7.75 -7.58
CA ILE A 11 -3.34 7.34 -7.62
C ILE A 11 -3.65 6.71 -8.96
N ILE A 12 -4.37 5.59 -8.90
CA ILE A 12 -4.94 4.91 -10.05
C ILE A 12 -6.37 5.44 -10.20
N ASN A 13 -6.59 6.29 -11.21
CA ASN A 13 -7.90 6.88 -11.51
C ASN A 13 -8.58 6.18 -12.70
N ASN A 14 -8.27 4.90 -12.94
CA ASN A 14 -8.87 4.20 -14.06
C ASN A 14 -10.33 3.86 -13.76
N ILE A 15 -11.22 4.18 -14.69
CA ILE A 15 -12.66 3.90 -14.63
C ILE A 15 -13.07 2.78 -15.60
N ILE A 16 -12.12 2.20 -16.35
CA ILE A 16 -12.36 1.16 -17.35
C ILE A 16 -11.47 -0.07 -17.07
N GLY A 17 -12.09 -1.23 -16.81
CA GLY A 17 -11.41 -2.53 -16.64
C GLY A 17 -11.51 -3.12 -15.22
N HIS A 18 -10.91 -4.30 -15.03
CA HIS A 18 -10.98 -5.10 -13.79
C HIS A 18 -10.23 -4.49 -12.58
N GLN A 19 -9.46 -3.42 -12.82
CA GLN A 19 -8.66 -2.72 -11.81
C GLN A 19 -9.07 -1.25 -11.76
N PRO A 20 -10.27 -0.94 -11.22
CA PRO A 20 -10.72 0.44 -11.06
C PRO A 20 -9.94 1.13 -9.94
N PHE A 21 -10.38 2.32 -9.54
CA PHE A 21 -9.78 3.18 -8.51
C PHE A 21 -8.90 2.49 -7.46
N GLY A 22 -7.76 3.12 -7.19
CA GLY A 22 -6.81 2.58 -6.23
C GLY A 22 -5.58 3.46 -6.09
N LEU A 23 -4.50 2.85 -5.61
CA LEU A 23 -3.20 3.47 -5.52
C LEU A 23 -2.09 2.47 -5.81
N SER A 24 -0.98 2.98 -6.30
CA SER A 24 0.31 2.33 -6.35
C SER A 24 1.23 3.14 -5.43
N PHE A 25 2.04 2.47 -4.62
CA PHE A 25 3.03 3.14 -3.80
C PHE A 25 4.33 2.35 -3.72
N ASP A 26 5.41 3.10 -3.58
CA ASP A 26 6.77 2.59 -3.53
C ASP A 26 7.49 3.18 -2.30
N ILE A 27 8.16 2.31 -1.56
CA ILE A 27 8.87 2.64 -0.33
C ILE A 27 10.36 2.81 -0.67
N ASP A 28 10.90 3.96 -0.29
CA ASP A 28 12.34 4.22 -0.35
C ASP A 28 13.07 3.44 0.75
N GLU A 29 13.68 2.33 0.36
CA GLU A 29 14.45 1.47 1.25
C GLU A 29 15.60 2.21 1.95
N SER A 30 16.18 3.25 1.33
CA SER A 30 17.24 4.04 1.96
C SER A 30 16.74 4.90 3.13
N LYS A 31 15.42 5.17 3.17
CA LYS A 31 14.75 5.96 4.22
C LYS A 31 14.13 5.10 5.30
N PHE A 32 13.55 3.97 4.92
CA PHE A 32 12.78 3.09 5.81
C PHE A 32 13.53 1.81 6.23
N GLY A 33 14.68 1.52 5.62
CA GLY A 33 15.47 0.32 5.93
C GLY A 33 14.83 -1.00 5.50
N ILE A 34 13.69 -0.95 4.80
CA ILE A 34 12.98 -2.11 4.27
C ILE A 34 12.49 -1.83 2.85
N ASN A 35 12.35 -2.90 2.05
CA ASN A 35 11.78 -2.82 0.71
C ASN A 35 10.28 -3.15 0.70
N ASN A 36 9.66 -3.07 -0.48
CA ASN A 36 8.23 -3.31 -0.66
C ASN A 36 7.79 -4.74 -0.31
N GLU A 37 8.61 -5.75 -0.60
CA GLU A 37 8.27 -7.15 -0.26
C GLU A 37 8.22 -7.34 1.26
N SER A 38 9.21 -6.82 1.98
CA SER A 38 9.21 -6.81 3.44
C SER A 38 8.02 -6.04 4.01
N PHE A 39 7.64 -4.90 3.39
CA PHE A 39 6.47 -4.16 3.83
C PHE A 39 5.15 -4.91 3.57
N VAL A 40 5.05 -5.66 2.48
CA VAL A 40 3.91 -6.55 2.22
C VAL A 40 3.80 -7.62 3.32
N GLU A 41 4.91 -8.17 3.79
CA GLU A 41 4.88 -9.11 4.91
C GLU A 41 4.44 -8.44 6.22
N LEU A 42 4.82 -7.18 6.47
CA LEU A 42 4.30 -6.42 7.62
C LEU A 42 2.79 -6.19 7.53
N LEU A 43 2.28 -5.86 6.34
CA LEU A 43 0.83 -5.70 6.10
C LEU A 43 0.06 -7.00 6.33
N LYS A 44 0.59 -8.14 5.86
CA LYS A 44 -0.02 -9.46 6.07
C LYS A 44 -0.04 -9.86 7.55
N ASN A 45 1.01 -9.54 8.29
CA ASN A 45 1.15 -9.88 9.71
C ASN A 45 0.57 -8.81 10.67
N ASN A 46 -0.06 -7.76 10.14
CA ASN A 46 -0.75 -6.74 10.94
C ASN A 46 -2.16 -7.20 11.36
N GLU A 47 -2.77 -6.46 12.28
CA GLU A 47 -4.18 -6.60 12.69
C GLU A 47 -4.95 -5.28 12.41
N PRO A 48 -5.92 -5.28 11.46
CA PRO A 48 -6.29 -6.38 10.58
C PRO A 48 -5.21 -6.69 9.54
N SER A 49 -5.18 -7.95 9.09
CA SER A 49 -4.25 -8.41 8.06
C SER A 49 -4.66 -7.89 6.69
N ILE A 50 -3.71 -7.26 5.99
CA ILE A 50 -3.93 -6.73 4.63
C ILE A 50 -3.17 -7.61 3.65
N TRP A 51 -3.90 -8.44 2.93
CA TRP A 51 -3.34 -9.33 1.93
C TRP A 51 -3.16 -8.61 0.60
N THR A 52 -1.91 -8.36 0.23
CA THR A 52 -1.51 -7.77 -1.05
C THR A 52 -0.17 -8.36 -1.53
N ARG A 53 0.37 -7.85 -2.63
CA ARG A 53 1.67 -8.22 -3.20
C ARG A 53 2.30 -7.08 -3.97
N VAL A 54 3.60 -7.18 -4.22
CA VAL A 54 4.24 -6.50 -5.36
C VAL A 54 3.94 -7.35 -6.60
N PRO A 55 3.31 -6.81 -7.65
CA PRO A 55 3.06 -7.58 -8.88
C PRO A 55 4.36 -7.97 -9.59
N ASP A 56 4.36 -9.10 -10.29
CA ASP A 56 5.54 -9.56 -11.03
C ASP A 56 6.00 -8.52 -12.06
N GLY A 57 7.29 -8.16 -12.00
CA GLY A 57 7.89 -7.15 -12.88
C GLY A 57 7.62 -5.70 -12.47
N GLU A 58 6.80 -5.47 -11.46
CA GLU A 58 6.59 -4.15 -10.86
C GLU A 58 7.56 -3.92 -9.69
N LYS A 59 7.76 -2.65 -9.35
CA LYS A 59 8.50 -2.25 -8.16
C LYS A 59 7.63 -1.70 -7.05
N SER A 60 6.34 -1.51 -7.30
CA SER A 60 5.41 -0.85 -6.38
C SER A 60 4.34 -1.80 -5.87
N ILE A 61 3.84 -1.53 -4.67
CA ILE A 61 2.66 -2.21 -4.12
C ILE A 61 1.42 -1.55 -4.71
N VAL A 62 0.49 -2.37 -5.20
CA VAL A 62 -0.75 -1.90 -5.83
C VAL A 62 -1.95 -2.32 -4.98
N ILE A 63 -2.83 -1.37 -4.67
CA ILE A 63 -4.07 -1.60 -3.91
C ILE A 63 -5.23 -1.02 -4.72
N HIS A 64 -6.22 -1.87 -5.01
CA HIS A 64 -7.49 -1.47 -5.60
C HIS A 64 -8.59 -1.50 -4.56
N VAL A 65 -9.52 -0.55 -4.64
CA VAL A 65 -10.67 -0.48 -3.70
C VAL A 65 -11.83 -1.38 -4.13
N PHE A 66 -11.73 -2.03 -5.28
CA PHE A 66 -12.76 -2.94 -5.77
C PHE A 66 -12.93 -4.13 -4.81
N GLY A 67 -14.16 -4.41 -4.41
CA GLY A 67 -14.47 -5.49 -3.47
C GLY A 67 -14.30 -5.13 -1.99
N MET A 68 -13.86 -3.91 -1.68
CA MET A 68 -13.82 -3.41 -0.30
C MET A 68 -15.22 -2.98 0.17
N ASN A 69 -15.55 -3.28 1.42
CA ASN A 69 -16.72 -2.73 2.10
C ASN A 69 -16.52 -1.25 2.44
N SER A 70 -17.62 -0.60 2.84
CA SER A 70 -17.56 0.76 3.38
C SER A 70 -16.55 0.83 4.53
N LYS A 71 -15.68 1.86 4.51
CA LYS A 71 -14.58 2.12 5.47
C LYS A 71 -13.36 1.20 5.40
N GLU A 72 -13.38 0.10 4.65
CA GLU A 72 -12.18 -0.76 4.54
C GLU A 72 -11.01 -0.06 3.85
N ALA A 73 -11.29 0.84 2.90
CA ALA A 73 -10.26 1.69 2.31
C ALA A 73 -9.58 2.61 3.35
N GLU A 74 -10.33 3.09 4.35
CA GLU A 74 -9.79 3.89 5.47
C GLU A 74 -8.91 3.02 6.37
N ILE A 75 -9.40 1.83 6.75
CA ILE A 75 -8.66 0.83 7.55
C ILE A 75 -7.33 0.47 6.89
N VAL A 76 -7.32 0.26 5.57
CA VAL A 76 -6.10 -0.02 4.80
C VAL A 76 -5.14 1.16 4.85
N GLY A 77 -5.64 2.38 4.61
CA GLY A 77 -4.84 3.60 4.65
C GLY A 77 -4.23 3.86 6.04
N ASP A 78 -5.00 3.64 7.10
CA ASP A 78 -4.58 3.81 8.48
C ASP A 78 -3.54 2.76 8.89
N SER A 79 -3.73 1.51 8.47
CA SER A 79 -2.76 0.43 8.73
C SER A 79 -1.42 0.69 8.06
N ILE A 80 -1.43 1.12 6.78
CA ILE A 80 -0.21 1.54 6.07
C ILE A 80 0.45 2.70 6.82
N SER A 81 -0.32 3.71 7.21
CA SER A 81 0.23 4.85 7.94
C SER A 81 0.80 4.47 9.31
N LYS A 82 0.21 3.49 10.00
CA LYS A 82 0.67 3.01 11.30
C LYS A 82 2.00 2.27 11.15
N ILE A 83 2.07 1.29 10.26
CA ILE A 83 3.29 0.52 10.02
C ILE A 83 4.45 1.45 9.62
N LEU A 84 4.20 2.40 8.71
CA LEU A 84 5.23 3.38 8.29
C LEU A 84 5.72 4.27 9.45
N LYS A 85 4.91 4.50 10.48
CA LYS A 85 5.33 5.25 11.68
C LYS A 85 6.12 4.37 12.64
N ASP A 86 5.77 3.09 12.74
CA ASP A 86 6.40 2.15 13.67
C ASP A 86 7.81 1.72 13.21
N ILE A 87 8.07 1.74 11.90
CA ILE A 87 9.38 1.41 11.31
C ILE A 87 10.32 2.61 11.15
N LYS A 88 9.82 3.84 11.34
CA LYS A 88 10.59 5.08 11.19
C LYS A 88 11.25 5.48 12.51
#